data_AF-A0A0W0R6G7-F1
#
_entry.id   AF-A0A0W0R6G7-F1
#
_cell.length_a   1.000
_cell.length_b   1.000
_cell.length_c   1.000
_cell.angle_alpha   90.00
_cell.angle_beta   90.00
_cell.angle_gamma   90.00
#
_symmetry.space_group_name_H-M   'P 1'
#
loop_
_entity.id
_entity.type
_entity.pdbx_description
1 polymer ?
#
loop_
_entity_poly.entity_id
_entity_poly.type
_entity_poly.pdbx_seq_one_letter_code
_entity_poly.pdbx_strand_id
1 'polypeptide(L)'
;MKKKNSQASKKDIAESYNKFKEFGGKQYTGMKVGRTHSWNYDQGQWKEKKVTPDKWEIKYAVTKRRKGHAPQGSGVPVGTKYHWYILAHQIVEKLNANDYSTEMTGLKFKVAHMRATKEKWNISELAQKKRIIKLLKDVLAELEEELEAGRKKKEMKVKTPSRSTHLHEKQEPRHYMHH
;
A
#
# COMPACT_ATOMS: atom_id res chain seq x y z
N MET A 1 38.48 -30.18 -11.81
CA MET A 1 37.54 -30.75 -10.82
C MET A 1 36.63 -29.66 -10.23
N LYS A 2 35.32 -29.94 -10.21
CA LYS A 2 34.24 -29.45 -9.30
C LYS A 2 33.94 -27.93 -9.17
N LYS A 3 33.25 -27.37 -10.18
CA LYS A 3 32.13 -26.42 -9.95
C LYS A 3 30.93 -27.22 -9.38
N LYS A 4 30.84 -27.42 -8.06
CA LYS A 4 29.69 -28.11 -7.42
C LYS A 4 28.97 -27.32 -6.31
N ASN A 5 29.39 -26.10 -5.98
CA ASN A 5 28.89 -25.41 -4.77
C ASN A 5 27.88 -24.25 -5.01
N SER A 6 27.54 -23.92 -6.26
CA SER A 6 26.64 -22.78 -6.57
C SER A 6 25.19 -23.17 -6.83
N GLN A 7 24.91 -24.44 -7.16
CA GLN A 7 23.55 -24.92 -7.39
C GLN A 7 22.85 -25.33 -6.10
N ALA A 8 23.57 -25.93 -5.14
CA ALA A 8 23.03 -26.28 -3.83
C ALA A 8 22.57 -25.03 -3.05
N SER A 9 23.42 -24.00 -2.97
CA SER A 9 23.09 -22.74 -2.31
C SER A 9 21.90 -21.99 -2.96
N LYS A 10 21.79 -22.01 -4.29
CA LYS A 10 20.63 -21.43 -4.99
C LYS A 10 19.32 -22.20 -4.73
N LYS A 11 19.40 -23.52 -4.60
CA LYS A 11 18.23 -24.37 -4.29
C LYS A 11 17.74 -24.14 -2.86
N ASP A 12 18.66 -24.06 -1.89
CA ASP A 12 18.34 -23.75 -0.50
C ASP A 12 17.67 -22.37 -0.34
N ILE A 13 18.14 -21.39 -1.12
CA ILE A 13 17.53 -20.06 -1.15
C ILE A 13 16.11 -20.13 -1.70
N ALA A 14 15.87 -20.80 -2.83
CA ALA A 14 14.53 -20.94 -3.42
C ALA A 14 13.55 -21.66 -2.48
N GLU A 15 14.00 -22.71 -1.79
CA GLU A 15 13.21 -23.41 -0.78
C GLU A 15 12.83 -22.49 0.39
N SER A 16 13.75 -21.65 0.85
CA SER A 16 13.48 -20.70 1.94
C SER A 16 12.33 -19.72 1.63
N TYR A 17 12.16 -19.33 0.35
CA TYR A 17 11.05 -18.48 -0.07
C TYR A 17 9.69 -19.18 0.04
N ASN A 18 9.66 -20.49 -0.21
CA ASN A 18 8.45 -21.30 -0.25
C ASN A 18 8.03 -21.83 1.13
N LYS A 19 8.91 -21.76 2.15
CA LYS A 19 8.60 -22.14 3.53
C LYS A 19 7.47 -21.29 4.13
N PHE A 20 6.67 -21.94 4.99
CA PHE A 20 5.72 -21.26 5.88
C PHE A 20 6.46 -20.28 6.80
N LYS A 21 5.78 -19.19 7.14
CA LYS A 21 6.30 -18.08 7.94
C LYS A 21 5.27 -17.75 9.04
N GLU A 22 5.70 -17.12 10.12
CA GLU A 22 4.83 -16.75 11.23
C GLU A 22 4.83 -15.25 11.48
N PHE A 23 3.65 -14.72 11.83
CA PHE A 23 3.46 -13.32 12.24
C PHE A 23 2.22 -13.23 13.15
N GLY A 24 2.38 -12.68 14.36
CA GLY A 24 1.28 -12.54 15.32
C GLY A 24 0.55 -13.85 15.62
N GLY A 25 1.29 -14.96 15.77
CA GLY A 25 0.73 -16.30 16.03
C GLY A 25 0.04 -16.98 14.84
N LYS A 26 0.09 -16.40 13.63
CA LYS A 26 -0.53 -16.96 12.43
C LYS A 26 0.51 -17.39 11.40
N GLN A 27 0.34 -18.60 10.86
CA GLN A 27 1.15 -19.10 9.75
C GLN A 27 0.68 -18.55 8.40
N TYR A 28 1.63 -18.16 7.54
CA TYR A 28 1.38 -17.65 6.20
C TYR A 28 2.46 -18.08 5.19
N THR A 29 2.17 -17.92 3.90
CA THR A 29 3.09 -18.22 2.79
C THR A 29 3.30 -17.01 1.90
N GLY A 30 4.39 -17.02 1.12
CA GLY A 30 4.76 -15.92 0.24
C GLY A 30 5.84 -15.01 0.83
N MET A 31 5.79 -13.73 0.47
CA MET A 31 6.79 -12.73 0.88
C MET A 31 6.74 -12.47 2.39
N LYS A 32 7.91 -12.35 3.03
CA LYS A 32 8.01 -12.01 4.47
C LYS A 32 7.45 -10.61 4.74
N VAL A 33 6.74 -10.45 5.87
CA VAL A 33 6.26 -9.14 6.35
C VAL A 33 7.43 -8.14 6.45
N GLY A 34 7.19 -6.89 6.02
CA GLY A 34 8.18 -5.81 5.98
C GLY A 34 9.07 -5.75 4.73
N ARG A 35 8.94 -6.70 3.79
CA ARG A 35 9.63 -6.66 2.49
C ARG A 35 8.76 -6.00 1.41
N THR A 36 9.41 -5.54 0.35
CA THR A 36 8.76 -4.85 -0.77
C THR A 36 8.90 -5.64 -2.07
N HIS A 37 7.83 -5.67 -2.87
CA HIS A 37 7.90 -6.08 -4.27
C HIS A 37 7.66 -4.87 -5.17
N SER A 38 8.56 -4.67 -6.14
CA SER A 38 8.40 -3.68 -7.20
C SER A 38 8.01 -4.38 -8.50
N TRP A 39 6.97 -3.86 -9.15
CA TRP A 39 6.45 -4.37 -10.42
C TRP A 39 6.39 -3.24 -11.43
N ASN A 40 6.79 -3.54 -12.67
CA ASN A 40 6.50 -2.67 -13.80
C ASN A 40 5.26 -3.22 -14.48
N TYR A 41 4.25 -2.36 -14.64
CA TYR A 41 3.05 -2.65 -15.40
C TYR A 41 3.30 -2.22 -16.84
N ASP A 42 2.85 -3.01 -17.81
CA ASP A 42 2.86 -2.52 -19.20
C ASP A 42 1.88 -1.34 -19.34
N GLN A 43 1.79 -0.80 -20.55
CA GLN A 43 0.72 0.11 -20.90
C GLN A 43 -0.63 -0.61 -20.75
N GLY A 44 -1.32 -0.32 -19.65
CA GLY A 44 -2.64 -0.85 -19.32
C GLY A 44 -3.72 0.15 -19.70
N GLN A 45 -4.91 -0.36 -19.98
CA GLN A 45 -6.06 0.50 -20.24
C GLN A 45 -6.83 0.73 -18.94
N TRP A 46 -6.95 1.99 -18.52
CA TRP A 46 -7.90 2.42 -17.50
C TRP A 46 -9.23 2.74 -18.17
N LYS A 47 -10.30 2.08 -17.73
CA LYS A 47 -11.67 2.33 -18.19
C LYS A 47 -12.52 2.66 -16.98
N GLU A 48 -13.29 3.72 -17.10
CA GLU A 48 -14.24 4.13 -16.07
C GLU A 48 -15.60 4.47 -16.69
N LYS A 49 -16.64 4.22 -15.90
CA LYS A 49 -18.02 4.52 -16.28
C LYS A 49 -18.69 5.23 -15.11
N LYS A 50 -19.22 6.42 -15.36
CA LYS A 50 -20.06 7.12 -14.37
C LYS A 50 -21.36 6.36 -14.21
N VAL A 51 -21.68 5.97 -12.97
CA VAL A 51 -22.91 5.24 -12.63
C VAL A 51 -23.90 6.14 -11.91
N THR A 52 -23.41 7.01 -11.01
CA THR A 52 -24.18 8.07 -10.34
C THR A 52 -23.31 9.33 -10.24
N PRO A 53 -23.82 10.48 -9.74
CA PRO A 53 -23.01 11.70 -9.58
C PRO A 53 -21.66 11.46 -8.89
N ASP A 54 -21.66 10.65 -7.82
CA ASP A 54 -20.49 10.39 -6.96
C ASP A 54 -19.97 8.94 -7.05
N LYS A 55 -20.47 8.14 -8.00
CA LYS A 55 -20.07 6.74 -8.16
C LYS A 55 -19.63 6.44 -9.58
N TRP A 56 -18.42 5.90 -9.69
CA TRP A 56 -17.84 5.41 -10.92
C TRP A 56 -17.46 3.94 -10.77
N GLU A 57 -17.69 3.17 -11.81
CA GLU A 57 -17.12 1.82 -11.96
C GLU A 57 -15.80 1.92 -12.70
N ILE A 58 -14.77 1.25 -12.19
CA ILE A 58 -13.44 1.25 -12.79
C ILE A 58 -13.01 -0.17 -13.19
N LYS A 59 -12.28 -0.26 -14.28
CA LYS A 59 -11.61 -1.49 -14.74
C LYS A 59 -10.23 -1.15 -15.27
N TYR A 60 -9.23 -1.81 -14.70
CA TYR A 60 -7.85 -1.75 -15.16
C TYR A 60 -7.33 -3.17 -15.40
N ALA A 61 -6.78 -3.42 -16.58
CA ALA A 61 -6.28 -4.74 -16.97
C ALA A 61 -4.98 -4.61 -17.77
N VAL A 62 -3.95 -5.32 -17.34
CA VAL A 62 -2.64 -5.33 -17.98
C VAL A 62 -1.77 -6.50 -17.47
N THR A 63 -0.77 -6.87 -18.25
CA THR A 63 0.30 -7.77 -17.82
C THR A 63 1.32 -7.01 -16.98
N LYS A 64 1.75 -7.61 -15.86
CA LYS A 64 2.80 -7.06 -14.99
C LYS A 64 4.03 -7.96 -14.98
N ARG A 65 5.22 -7.36 -14.88
CA ARG A 65 6.51 -8.06 -14.81
C ARG A 65 7.26 -7.69 -13.52
N ARG A 66 8.01 -8.66 -12.99
CA ARG A 66 8.90 -8.40 -11.84
C ARG A 66 10.03 -7.47 -12.30
N LYS A 67 10.39 -6.48 -11.48
CA LYS A 67 11.57 -5.63 -11.75
C LYS A 67 12.88 -6.43 -11.69
N GLY A 68 12.93 -7.52 -10.92
CA GLY A 68 14.08 -8.43 -10.84
C GLY A 68 13.67 -9.89 -11.04
N HIS A 69 14.59 -10.70 -11.58
CA HIS A 69 14.36 -12.13 -11.76
C HIS A 69 14.23 -12.85 -10.41
N ALA A 70 13.20 -13.68 -10.28
CA ALA A 70 13.05 -14.56 -9.14
C ALA A 70 14.05 -15.73 -9.27
N PRO A 71 14.58 -16.26 -8.15
CA PRO A 71 15.35 -17.49 -8.17
C PRO A 71 14.60 -18.62 -8.87
N GLN A 72 15.30 -19.46 -9.65
CA GLN A 72 14.70 -20.61 -10.32
C GLN A 72 14.06 -21.55 -9.28
N GLY A 73 12.84 -22.03 -9.57
CA GLY A 73 12.07 -22.88 -8.66
C GLY A 73 11.37 -22.12 -7.51
N SER A 74 11.55 -20.80 -7.41
CA SER A 74 10.85 -19.99 -6.41
C SER A 74 9.52 -19.44 -6.93
N GLY A 75 8.59 -19.20 -6.01
CA GLY A 75 7.28 -18.64 -6.34
C GLY A 75 6.21 -19.71 -6.50
N VAL A 76 5.03 -19.28 -6.94
CA VAL A 76 3.88 -20.17 -7.09
C VAL A 76 3.77 -20.73 -8.50
N PRO A 77 3.19 -21.93 -8.67
CA PRO A 77 3.03 -22.54 -9.98
C PRO A 77 2.26 -21.65 -10.97
N VAL A 78 2.59 -21.76 -12.25
CA VAL A 78 1.87 -21.10 -13.36
C VAL A 78 0.41 -21.53 -13.34
N GLY A 79 -0.51 -20.58 -13.55
CA GLY A 79 -1.96 -20.81 -13.43
C GLY A 79 -2.54 -20.53 -12.03
N THR A 80 -1.69 -20.31 -11.02
CA THR A 80 -2.16 -19.85 -9.70
C THR A 80 -2.81 -18.48 -9.82
N LYS A 81 -4.05 -18.34 -9.32
CA LYS A 81 -4.76 -17.06 -9.27
C LYS A 81 -4.90 -16.55 -7.85
N TYR A 82 -4.97 -15.25 -7.70
CA TYR A 82 -5.23 -14.59 -6.43
C TYR A 82 -6.36 -13.60 -6.56
N HIS A 83 -7.24 -13.59 -5.57
CA HIS A 83 -8.20 -12.54 -5.37
C HIS A 83 -7.65 -11.63 -4.27
N TRP A 84 -7.20 -10.45 -4.68
CA TRP A 84 -6.80 -9.37 -3.80
C TRP A 84 -7.90 -8.33 -3.75
N TYR A 85 -8.25 -7.86 -2.57
CA TYR A 85 -9.08 -6.67 -2.39
C TYR A 85 -8.15 -5.48 -2.14
N ILE A 86 -8.35 -4.40 -2.88
CA ILE A 86 -7.58 -3.16 -2.75
C ILE A 86 -8.53 -2.09 -2.23
N LEU A 87 -8.15 -1.45 -1.14
CA LEU A 87 -8.80 -0.26 -0.61
C LEU A 87 -7.79 0.88 -0.71
N ALA A 88 -8.06 1.84 -1.58
CA ALA A 88 -7.14 2.92 -1.88
C ALA A 88 -7.90 4.20 -2.19
N HIS A 89 -7.27 5.33 -1.92
CA HIS A 89 -7.67 6.61 -2.48
C HIS A 89 -6.82 6.91 -3.71
N GLN A 90 -7.43 7.62 -4.66
CA GLN A 90 -6.76 8.14 -5.83
C GLN A 90 -6.73 9.66 -5.72
N ILE A 91 -5.55 10.25 -5.93
CA ILE A 91 -5.38 11.69 -6.05
C ILE A 91 -5.07 11.97 -7.52
N VAL A 92 -5.82 12.88 -8.11
CA VAL A 92 -5.71 13.24 -9.53
C VAL A 92 -5.56 14.76 -9.62
N GLU A 93 -4.55 15.22 -10.35
CA GLU A 93 -4.32 16.64 -10.60
C GLU A 93 -4.32 16.88 -12.10
N LYS A 94 -5.07 17.88 -12.56
CA LYS A 94 -5.02 18.31 -13.96
C LYS A 94 -3.74 19.11 -14.18
N LEU A 95 -2.87 18.63 -15.05
CA LEU A 95 -1.60 19.29 -15.34
C LEU A 95 -1.73 20.27 -16.51
N ASN A 96 -2.51 19.90 -17.53
CA ASN A 96 -2.82 20.76 -18.68
C ASN A 96 -4.12 20.30 -19.35
N ALA A 97 -4.38 20.71 -20.60
CA ALA A 97 -5.61 20.39 -21.32
C ALA A 97 -5.90 18.88 -21.40
N ASN A 98 -4.87 18.05 -21.55
CA ASN A 98 -4.99 16.62 -21.85
C ASN A 98 -4.29 15.71 -20.84
N ASP A 99 -3.44 16.25 -19.98
CA ASP A 99 -2.66 15.48 -19.02
C ASP A 99 -3.15 15.64 -17.59
N TYR A 100 -3.21 14.51 -16.90
CA TYR A 100 -3.54 14.43 -15.49
C TYR A 100 -2.49 13.55 -14.79
N SER A 101 -2.00 13.99 -13.63
CA SER A 101 -1.25 13.10 -12.74
C SER A 101 -2.22 12.15 -12.05
N THR A 102 -1.76 10.97 -11.67
CA THR A 102 -2.55 10.02 -10.89
C THR A 102 -1.65 9.34 -9.88
N GLU A 103 -2.00 9.48 -8.61
CA GLU A 103 -1.41 8.75 -7.51
C GLU A 103 -2.49 7.88 -6.85
N MET A 104 -2.15 6.63 -6.51
CA MET A 104 -3.05 5.75 -5.77
C MET A 104 -2.30 5.11 -4.60
N THR A 105 -2.78 5.39 -3.39
CA THR A 105 -2.17 4.93 -2.14
C THR A 105 -3.23 4.21 -1.30
N GLY A 106 -2.85 3.08 -0.72
CA GLY A 106 -3.79 2.28 0.06
C GLY A 106 -3.29 0.91 0.49
N LEU A 107 -4.25 0.09 0.91
CA LEU A 107 -4.05 -1.23 1.49
C LEU A 107 -4.48 -2.32 0.50
N LYS A 108 -3.81 -3.48 0.60
CA LYS A 108 -4.07 -4.64 -0.26
C LYS A 108 -4.18 -5.91 0.56
N PHE A 109 -5.34 -6.55 0.51
CA PHE A 109 -5.68 -7.70 1.34
C PHE A 109 -5.87 -8.96 0.52
N LYS A 110 -5.32 -10.09 0.98
CA LYS A 110 -5.53 -11.40 0.34
C LYS A 110 -6.89 -11.93 0.74
N VAL A 111 -7.84 -12.00 -0.20
CA VAL A 111 -9.18 -12.56 0.09
C VAL A 111 -9.17 -14.07 -0.12
N ALA A 112 -8.72 -14.50 -1.31
CA ALA A 112 -8.68 -15.90 -1.71
C ALA A 112 -7.54 -16.18 -2.68
N HIS A 113 -7.27 -17.46 -2.91
CA HIS A 113 -6.37 -17.93 -3.96
C HIS A 113 -6.94 -19.19 -4.62
N MET A 114 -6.53 -19.43 -5.85
CA MET A 114 -6.85 -20.63 -6.61
C MET A 114 -5.54 -21.30 -7.00
N ARG A 115 -5.41 -22.58 -6.68
CA ARG A 115 -4.22 -23.36 -7.03
C ARG A 115 -4.22 -23.62 -8.53
N ALA A 116 -3.03 -23.69 -9.14
CA ALA A 116 -2.88 -23.98 -10.57
C ALA A 116 -3.62 -25.24 -11.04
N THR A 117 -3.71 -26.26 -10.19
CA THR A 117 -4.34 -27.55 -10.51
C THR A 117 -5.84 -27.60 -10.20
N LYS A 118 -6.45 -26.49 -9.77
CA LYS A 118 -7.86 -26.44 -9.38
C LYS A 118 -8.58 -25.32 -10.11
N GLU A 119 -9.85 -25.57 -10.41
CA GLU A 119 -10.74 -24.58 -11.05
C GLU A 119 -11.57 -23.78 -10.05
N LYS A 120 -11.50 -24.12 -8.75
CA LYS A 120 -12.26 -23.47 -7.68
C LYS A 120 -11.34 -22.72 -6.72
N TRP A 121 -11.79 -21.54 -6.30
CA TRP A 121 -11.17 -20.78 -5.21
C TRP A 121 -11.05 -21.62 -3.94
N ASN A 122 -10.04 -21.33 -3.11
CA ASN A 122 -9.83 -22.05 -1.86
C ASN A 122 -10.94 -21.84 -0.81
N ILE A 123 -11.84 -20.89 -1.02
CA ILE A 123 -13.02 -20.60 -0.20
C ILE A 123 -14.20 -20.17 -1.09
N SER A 124 -15.43 -20.40 -0.62
CA SER A 124 -16.65 -20.02 -1.34
C SER A 124 -16.80 -18.50 -1.48
N GLU A 125 -17.58 -18.05 -2.46
CA GLU A 125 -17.84 -16.62 -2.68
C GLU A 125 -18.49 -15.95 -1.46
N LEU A 126 -19.41 -16.62 -0.78
CA LEU A 126 -20.01 -16.11 0.47
C LEU A 126 -18.94 -15.91 1.56
N ALA A 127 -17.99 -16.86 1.68
CA ALA A 127 -16.88 -16.71 2.62
C ALA A 127 -15.93 -15.57 2.22
N GLN A 128 -15.73 -15.33 0.91
CA GLN A 128 -14.96 -14.19 0.42
C GLN A 128 -15.62 -12.86 0.80
N LYS A 129 -16.95 -12.74 0.60
CA LYS A 129 -17.73 -11.56 1.02
C LYS A 129 -17.65 -11.33 2.52
N LYS A 130 -17.81 -12.38 3.34
CA LYS A 130 -17.67 -12.28 4.81
C LYS A 130 -16.29 -11.77 5.23
N ARG A 131 -15.22 -12.20 4.54
CA ARG A 131 -13.86 -11.69 4.79
C ARG A 131 -13.73 -10.21 4.43
N ILE A 132 -14.24 -9.79 3.27
CA ILE A 132 -14.21 -8.39 2.85
C ILE A 132 -14.99 -7.51 3.84
N ILE A 133 -16.18 -7.93 4.26
CA ILE A 133 -16.98 -7.21 5.27
C ILE A 133 -16.19 -7.02 6.56
N LYS A 134 -15.52 -8.08 7.05
CA LYS A 134 -14.69 -7.98 8.25
C LYS A 134 -13.56 -6.96 8.05
N LEU A 135 -12.82 -7.05 6.95
CA LEU A 135 -11.72 -6.13 6.64
C LEU A 135 -12.20 -4.67 6.58
N LEU A 136 -13.34 -4.42 5.97
CA LEU A 136 -13.92 -3.07 5.89
C LEU A 136 -14.34 -2.53 7.25
N LYS A 137 -14.86 -3.38 8.14
CA LYS A 137 -15.19 -3.00 9.51
C LYS A 137 -13.93 -2.68 10.33
N ASP A 138 -12.89 -3.48 10.17
CA ASP A 138 -11.61 -3.24 10.85
C ASP A 138 -11.02 -1.89 10.40
N VAL A 139 -11.02 -1.59 9.10
CA VAL A 139 -10.57 -0.28 8.58
C VAL A 139 -11.48 0.88 9.02
N LEU A 140 -12.81 0.67 9.06
CA LEU A 140 -13.73 1.69 9.54
C LEU A 140 -13.41 2.08 10.99
N ALA A 141 -13.19 1.09 11.86
CA ALA A 141 -12.84 1.34 13.24
C ALA A 141 -11.53 2.13 13.37
N GLU A 142 -10.49 1.77 12.59
CA GLU A 142 -9.23 2.53 12.54
C GLU A 142 -9.45 4.00 12.12
N LEU A 143 -10.26 4.24 11.09
CA LEU A 143 -10.58 5.60 10.62
C LEU A 143 -11.38 6.41 11.64
N GLU A 144 -12.33 5.78 12.35
CA GLU A 144 -13.10 6.41 13.42
C GLU A 144 -12.17 6.81 14.59
N GLU A 145 -11.24 5.95 14.99
CA GLU A 145 -10.24 6.26 16.02
C GLU A 145 -9.32 7.43 15.59
N GLU A 146 -8.85 7.44 14.34
CA GLU A 146 -8.04 8.52 13.79
C GLU A 146 -8.80 9.86 13.78
N LEU A 147 -10.08 9.83 13.40
CA LEU A 147 -10.96 11.01 13.39
C LEU A 147 -11.10 11.59 14.80
N GLU A 148 -11.37 10.74 15.80
CA GLU A 148 -11.51 11.16 17.20
C GLU A 148 -10.20 11.69 17.78
N ALA A 149 -9.07 11.04 17.48
CA ALA A 149 -7.75 11.55 17.85
C ALA A 149 -7.46 12.92 17.22
N GLY A 150 -7.87 13.11 15.96
CA GLY A 150 -7.78 14.38 15.25
C GLY A 150 -8.61 15.49 15.89
N ARG A 151 -9.84 15.20 16.32
CA ARG A 151 -10.72 16.13 17.06
C ARG A 151 -10.10 16.58 18.38
N LYS A 152 -9.64 15.62 19.20
CA LYS A 152 -8.97 15.91 20.49
C LYS A 152 -7.74 16.81 20.32
N LYS A 153 -6.91 16.56 19.30
CA LYS A 153 -5.72 17.40 18.99
C LYS A 153 -6.11 18.84 18.63
N LYS A 154 -7.20 19.05 17.89
CA LYS A 154 -7.71 20.39 17.55
C LYS A 154 -8.18 21.13 18.81
N GLU A 155 -8.93 20.47 19.69
CA GLU A 155 -9.40 21.07 20.94
C GLU A 155 -8.27 21.47 21.90
N MET A 156 -7.22 20.66 22.02
CA MET A 156 -6.04 21.00 22.84
C MET A 156 -5.27 22.21 22.30
N LYS A 157 -5.16 22.35 20.97
CA LYS A 157 -4.52 23.52 20.33
C LYS A 157 -5.31 24.80 20.54
N VAL A 158 -6.65 24.73 20.55
CA VAL A 158 -7.51 25.90 20.81
C VAL A 158 -7.43 26.36 22.27
N LYS A 159 -7.17 25.45 23.22
CA LYS A 159 -7.08 25.75 24.66
C LYS A 159 -5.70 26.25 25.13
N THR A 160 -4.67 26.22 24.28
CA THR A 160 -3.34 26.75 24.62
C THR A 160 -3.24 28.18 24.09
N PRO A 161 -3.20 29.22 24.94
CA PRO A 161 -3.06 30.59 24.45
C PRO A 161 -1.67 30.75 23.82
N SER A 162 -1.64 31.31 22.60
CA SER A 162 -0.42 31.81 21.97
C SER A 162 0.25 32.79 22.95
N ARG A 163 1.41 32.40 23.49
CA ARG A 163 2.23 33.28 24.31
C ARG A 163 2.81 34.34 23.37
N SER A 164 2.10 35.44 23.16
CA SER A 164 2.66 36.64 22.55
C SER A 164 3.64 37.25 23.54
N THR A 165 4.94 37.00 23.35
CA THR A 165 5.97 37.79 24.02
C THR A 165 6.29 39.02 23.19
N HIS A 166 6.06 40.13 23.89
CA HIS A 166 6.17 41.54 23.57
C HIS A 166 7.59 42.03 23.24
N LEU A 167 7.61 43.18 22.55
CA LEU A 167 8.59 44.29 22.57
C LEU A 167 9.91 44.12 21.78
N HIS A 168 9.91 44.69 20.57
CA HIS A 168 11.12 45.23 19.94
C HIS A 168 11.41 46.60 20.58
N GLU A 169 12.38 46.64 21.48
CA GLU A 169 12.98 47.86 21.99
C GLU A 169 13.76 48.54 20.86
N LYS A 170 13.31 49.74 20.46
CA LYS A 170 14.03 50.59 19.51
C LYS A 170 15.32 51.08 20.18
N GLN A 171 16.47 50.60 19.71
CA GLN A 171 17.75 51.26 19.99
C GLN A 171 17.92 52.44 19.02
N GLU A 172 17.92 53.67 19.55
CA GLU A 172 18.37 54.85 18.81
C GLU A 172 19.91 54.81 18.65
N PRO A 173 20.46 55.16 17.48
CA PRO A 173 21.89 55.29 17.32
C PRO A 173 22.39 56.58 17.97
N ARG A 174 23.32 56.45 18.94
CA ARG A 174 24.07 57.59 19.47
C ARG A 174 24.92 58.22 18.37
N HIS A 175 24.70 59.50 18.10
CA HIS A 175 25.65 60.34 17.39
C HIS A 175 26.94 60.49 18.21
N TYR A 176 28.07 60.08 17.66
CA TYR A 176 29.39 60.53 18.09
C TYR A 176 29.78 61.72 17.21
N MET A 177 29.88 62.91 17.81
CA MET A 177 30.75 63.97 17.31
C MET A 177 32.19 63.56 17.62
N HIS A 178 33.07 63.62 16.63
CA HIS A 178 34.47 63.95 16.88
C HIS A 178 34.94 64.97 15.84
N HIS A 179 35.72 65.90 16.38
CA HIS A 179 36.26 67.14 15.83
C HIS A 179 37.08 66.98 14.56
#